data_AF-A0A934KM57-F1
#
_entry.id   AF-A0A934KM57-F1
#
_cell.length_a   1.000
_cell.length_b   1.000
_cell.length_c   1.000
_cell.angle_alpha   90.00
_cell.angle_beta   90.00
_cell.angle_gamma   90.00
#
_symmetry.space_group_name_H-M   'P 1'
#
loop_
_entity.id
_entity.type
_entity.pdbx_description
1 polymer ?
#
loop_
_entity_poly.entity_id
_entity_poly.type
_entity_poly.pdbx_seq_one_letter_code
_entity_poly.pdbx_strand_id
1 'polypeptide(L)' 'MATLMEKGAPKAGTLTEVSWDPITRIVGSLGIFTKIDFANRVVADCRSTSSIFR' A
#
# COMPACT_ATOMS: atom_id res chain seq x y z
N MET A 1 20.65 -10.75 7.51
CA MET A 1 20.52 -10.39 6.08
C MET A 1 19.34 -11.14 5.52
N ALA A 2 18.12 -10.61 5.64
CA ALA A 2 16.91 -11.31 5.21
C ALA A 2 16.32 -10.63 3.96
N THR A 3 16.50 -11.35 2.86
CA THR A 3 15.61 -11.50 1.71
C THR A 3 15.14 -10.24 0.98
N LEU A 4 15.81 -9.97 -0.15
CA LEU A 4 15.28 -9.15 -1.24
C LEU A 4 14.12 -9.92 -1.88
N MET A 5 12.89 -9.46 -1.67
CA MET A 5 11.73 -9.95 -2.40
C MET A 5 11.80 -9.45 -3.85
N GLU A 6 11.95 -10.38 -4.78
CA GLU A 6 11.80 -10.17 -6.22
C GLU A 6 10.32 -9.84 -6.50
N LYS A 7 9.96 -8.56 -6.42
CA LYS A 7 8.61 -8.11 -6.76
C LYS A 7 8.54 -8.01 -8.28
N GLY A 8 7.97 -9.06 -8.90
CA GLY A 8 7.76 -9.14 -10.34
C GLY A 8 7.29 -7.79 -10.89
N ALA A 9 8.06 -7.24 -11.81
CA ALA A 9 7.88 -5.88 -12.31
C ALA A 9 6.44 -5.72 -12.85
N PRO A 10 5.58 -4.90 -12.21
CA PRO A 10 4.27 -4.63 -12.77
C PRO A 10 4.51 -3.94 -14.12
N LYS A 11 3.92 -4.51 -15.17
CA LYS A 11 3.97 -3.94 -16.51
C LYS A 11 3.55 -2.47 -16.39
N ALA A 12 4.41 -1.55 -16.80
CA ALA A 12 4.37 -0.11 -16.51
C ALA A 12 3.13 0.67 -17.01
N GLY A 13 2.03 0.00 -17.33
CA GLY A 13 0.85 0.61 -17.94
C GLY A 13 -0.23 1.11 -16.98
N THR A 14 -0.41 0.51 -15.79
CA THR A 14 -1.57 0.85 -14.94
C THR A 14 -1.35 0.54 -13.46
N LEU A 15 -0.22 0.99 -12.90
CA LEU A 15 -0.08 1.00 -11.46
C LEU A 15 -0.86 2.19 -10.90
N THR A 16 -1.98 1.93 -10.20
CA THR A 16 -2.82 2.99 -9.65
C THR A 16 -2.53 3.18 -8.17
N GLU A 17 -2.38 4.43 -7.77
CA GLU A 17 -2.23 4.80 -6.36
C GLU A 17 -3.60 4.91 -5.69
N VAL A 18 -3.79 4.16 -4.62
CA VAL A 18 -5.01 4.19 -3.81
C VAL A 18 -4.62 4.52 -2.38
N SER A 19 -5.32 5.48 -1.79
CA SER A 19 -5.10 5.89 -0.41
C SER A 19 -6.39 5.84 0.38
N TRP A 20 -6.27 5.36 1.62
CA TRP A 20 -7.35 5.36 2.60
C TRP A 20 -6.81 5.96 3.89
N ASP A 21 -7.18 7.21 4.15
CA ASP A 21 -6.84 7.95 5.35
C ASP A 21 -8.03 8.87 5.74
N PRO A 22 -8.70 8.64 6.89
CA PRO A 22 -8.49 7.56 7.86
C PRO A 22 -9.19 6.25 7.48
N ILE A 23 -8.60 5.11 7.83
CA ILE A 23 -9.31 3.82 7.82
C ILE A 23 -10.41 3.85 8.89
N THR A 24 -11.65 3.56 8.50
CA THR A 24 -12.79 3.50 9.44
C THR A 24 -12.86 2.15 10.16
N ARG A 25 -13.51 2.12 11.34
CA ARG A 25 -13.68 0.93 12.20
C ARG A 25 -12.37 0.38 12.82
N ILE A 26 -11.38 1.24 13.05
CA ILE A 26 -10.15 0.94 13.79
C ILE A 26 -9.98 1.88 14.99
N VAL A 27 -9.20 1.46 15.99
CA VAL A 27 -8.82 2.31 17.12
C VAL A 27 -7.49 2.99 16.80
N GLY A 28 -7.46 4.33 16.83
CA GLY A 28 -6.27 5.13 16.53
C GLY A 28 -6.35 5.82 15.16
N SER A 29 -5.20 6.28 14.66
CA SER A 29 -5.08 6.93 13.34
C SER A 29 -4.20 6.09 12.44
N LEU A 30 -4.80 5.46 11.44
CA LEU A 30 -4.09 4.66 10.45
C LEU A 30 -4.47 5.13 9.05
N GLY A 31 -3.46 5.56 8.31
CA GLY A 31 -3.53 5.79 6.86
C GLY A 31 -2.84 4.66 6.11
N ILE A 32 -3.47 4.15 5.06
CA ILE A 32 -2.92 3.11 4.19
C ILE A 32 -2.78 3.68 2.78
N PHE A 33 -1.57 3.61 2.23
CA PHE A 33 -1.23 4.04 0.89
C PHE A 33 -0.74 2.84 0.09
N THR A 34 -1.48 2.43 -0.92
CA THR A 34 -1.14 1.28 -1.75
C THR A 34 -0.97 1.67 -3.21
N LYS A 35 -0.08 0.94 -3.88
CA LYS A 35 -0.02 0.92 -5.34
C LYS A 35 -0.62 -0.40 -5.78
N ILE A 36 -1.70 -0.36 -6.55
CA ILE A 36 -2.44 -1.55 -6.98
C ILE A 36 -2.26 -1.69 -8.49
N ASP A 37 -1.89 -2.89 -8.92
CA ASP A 37 -2.03 -3.29 -10.32
C ASP A 37 -3.43 -3.92 -10.47
N PHE A 38 -4.35 -3.16 -11.05
CA PHE A 38 -5.73 -3.61 -11.25
C PHE A 38 -5.85 -4.74 -12.28
N ALA A 39 -4.92 -4.85 -13.23
CA ALA A 39 -4.94 -5.89 -14.25
C ALA A 39 -4.65 -7.26 -13.62
N ASN A 40 -3.67 -7.29 -12.71
CA ASN A 40 -3.28 -8.50 -12.01
C ASN A 40 -4.00 -8.69 -10.67
N ARG A 41 -4.78 -7.68 -10.21
CA ARG A 41 -5.45 -7.64 -8.89
C ARG A 41 -4.46 -7.85 -7.74
N VAL A 42 -3.23 -7.34 -7.89
CA VAL A 42 -2.13 -7.50 -6.94
C VAL A 42 -1.71 -6.15 -6.37
N VAL A 43 -1.34 -6.13 -5.08
CA VAL A 43 -0.79 -4.96 -4.42
C VAL A 43 0.70 -4.82 -4.73
N ALA A 44 0.97 -3.94 -5.69
CA ALA A 44 2.23 -3.34 -6.11
C ALA A 44 3.15 -2.85 -4.99
N ASP A 45 2.60 -2.17 -3.99
CA ASP A 45 3.32 -1.63 -2.84
C ASP A 45 2.30 -1.23 -1.74
N CYS A 46 2.73 -1.22 -0.49
CA CYS A 46 1.87 -0.84 0.65
C CYS A 46 2.70 -0.08 1.70
N ARG A 47 2.23 1.10 2.08
CA ARG A 47 2.80 1.93 3.15
C ARG A 47 1.72 2.26 4.16
N SER A 48 2.01 1.99 5.43
CA SER A 48 1.17 2.33 6.58
C SER A 48 1.72 3.56 7.29
N THR A 49 0.88 4.57 7.54
CA THR A 49 1.24 5.74 8.35
C THR A 49 0.37 5.79 9.61
N SER A 50 0.99 6.13 10.75
CA SER A 50 0.28 6.51 11.97
C SER A 50 0.41 8.01 12.15
N SER A 51 -0.70 8.73 12.10
CA SER A 51 -0.72 10.19 12.18
C SER A 51 -0.81 10.73 13.61
N ILE A 52 -0.70 9.87 14.63
CA ILE A 52 -0.70 10.25 16.06
C ILE A 52 0.61 9.80 16.71
N PHE A 53 1.29 10.74 17.35
CA PHE A 53 2.42 10.53 18.27
C PHE A 53 2.07 11.23 19.59
N ARG A 54 2.14 10.50 20.71
CA ARG A 54 1.82 10.99 22.06
C ARG A 54 2.96 10.67 23.01
#